data_AF-A0A369AT58-F1
#
_entry.id   AF-A0A369AT58-F1
#
_cell.length_a   1.000
_cell.length_b   1.000
_cell.length_c   1.000
_cell.angle_alpha   90.00
_cell.angle_beta   90.00
_cell.angle_gamma   90.00
#
_symmetry.space_group_name_H-M   'P 1'
#
loop_
_entity.id
_entity.type
_entity.pdbx_description
1 polymer ?
#
loop_
_entity_poly.entity_id
_entity_poly.type
_entity_poly.pdbx_seq_one_letter_code
_entity_poly.pdbx_strand_id
1 'polypeptide(L)' 'MKYSRGELCSKSELGSILKKLSSQLLSGDLQVEGQYVKIPEGLDLDVKVKYSTNEDGGSLTIKISWDLPCDERDTEEDI' A
#
# COMPACT_ATOMS: atom_id res chain seq x y z
N MET A 1 -3.76 -11.75 -5.40
CA MET A 1 -2.59 -12.05 -4.55
C MET A 1 -2.65 -11.15 -3.31
N LYS A 2 -2.35 -11.66 -2.10
CA LYS A 2 -2.26 -10.85 -0.88
C LYS A 2 -0.80 -10.84 -0.44
N TYR A 3 -0.09 -9.73 -0.64
CA TYR A 3 1.32 -9.58 -0.25
C TYR A 3 1.41 -8.82 1.07
N SER A 4 2.30 -9.23 1.98
CA SER A 4 2.44 -8.61 3.30
C SER A 4 3.90 -8.67 3.77
N ARG A 5 4.57 -7.51 3.81
CA ARG A 5 5.88 -7.35 4.42
C ARG A 5 5.74 -7.02 5.90
N GLY A 6 6.33 -7.83 6.78
CA GLY A 6 6.40 -7.58 8.22
C GLY A 6 7.81 -7.18 8.64
N GLU A 7 7.94 -6.03 9.31
CA GLU A 7 9.18 -5.60 9.95
C GLU A 7 8.87 -5.23 11.41
N LEU A 8 9.61 -5.82 12.36
CA LEU A 8 9.57 -5.42 13.76
C LEU A 8 10.46 -4.19 13.93
N CYS A 9 9.91 -3.11 14.48
CA CYS A 9 10.65 -1.86 14.72
C CYS A 9 10.27 -1.23 16.05
N SER A 10 11.15 -0.37 16.57
CA SER A 10 10.83 0.47 17.74
C SER A 10 9.97 1.67 17.35
N LYS A 11 9.30 2.29 18.34
CA LYS A 11 8.50 3.51 18.13
C LYS A 11 9.32 4.66 17.53
N SER A 12 10.59 4.77 17.91
CA SER A 12 11.50 5.81 17.42
C SER A 12 11.86 5.62 15.94
N GLU A 13 11.82 4.38 15.44
CA GLU A 13 12.12 4.04 14.05
C GLU A 13 10.88 4.08 13.16
N LEU A 14 9.68 3.90 13.74
CA LEU A 14 8.41 3.88 13.03
C LEU A 14 8.20 5.11 12.14
N GLY A 15 8.52 6.31 12.64
CA GLY A 15 8.36 7.55 11.87
C GLY A 15 9.22 7.58 10.62
N SER A 16 10.47 7.13 10.73
CA SER A 16 11.41 7.03 9.60
C SER A 16 10.95 5.97 8.59
N ILE A 17 10.43 4.83 9.07
CA ILE A 17 9.90 3.77 8.21
C ILE A 17 8.68 4.28 7.43
N LEU A 18 7.71 4.89 8.11
CA LEU A 18 6.52 5.45 7.46
C LEU A 18 6.87 6.50 6.41
N LYS A 19 7.81 7.40 6.72
CA LYS A 19 8.28 8.43 5.78
C LYS A 19 8.97 7.81 4.56
N LYS A 20 9.78 6.78 4.76
CA LYS A 20 10.44 6.07 3.67
C LYS A 20 9.42 5.36 2.79
N LEU A 21 8.48 4.63 3.39
CA LEU A 21 7.44 3.90 2.67
C LEU A 21 6.55 4.84 1.85
N SER A 22 6.11 5.96 2.44
CA SER A 22 5.30 6.94 1.71
C SER A 22 6.08 7.60 0.58
N SER A 23 7.35 7.95 0.80
CA SER A 23 8.20 8.51 -0.25
C SER A 23 8.41 7.53 -1.41
N GLN A 24 8.68 6.26 -1.11
CA GLN A 24 8.85 5.21 -2.12
C GLN A 24 7.55 4.90 -2.87
N LEU A 25 6.40 4.94 -2.17
CA LEU A 25 5.10 4.73 -2.80
C LEU A 25 4.81 5.83 -3.82
N LEU A 26 5.03 7.09 -3.42
CA LEU A 26 4.76 8.25 -4.28
C LEU A 26 5.76 8.39 -5.43
N SER A 27 6.99 7.86 -5.29
CA SER A 27 7.95 7.80 -6.39
C SER A 27 7.77 6.57 -7.31
N GLY A 28 6.92 5.62 -6.94
CA GLY A 28 6.73 4.36 -7.68
C GLY A 28 7.84 3.32 -7.44
N ASP A 29 8.73 3.55 -6.48
CA ASP A 29 9.86 2.67 -6.13
C ASP A 29 9.52 1.69 -4.99
N LEU A 30 8.32 1.77 -4.43
CA LEU A 30 7.93 0.86 -3.36
C LEU A 30 7.78 -0.55 -3.91
N GLN A 31 8.66 -1.44 -3.47
CA GLN A 31 8.63 -2.85 -3.82
C GLN A 31 8.08 -3.69 -2.65
N VAL A 32 7.07 -4.51 -2.93
CA VAL A 32 6.51 -5.50 -2.02
C VAL A 32 6.68 -6.88 -2.65
N GLU A 33 7.42 -7.77 -1.99
CA GLU A 33 7.70 -9.15 -2.45
C GLU A 33 8.15 -9.24 -3.93
N GLY A 34 8.99 -8.30 -4.36
CA GLY A 34 9.52 -8.26 -5.72
C GLY A 34 8.68 -7.47 -6.72
N GLN A 35 7.46 -7.05 -6.37
CA GLN A 35 6.57 -6.27 -7.24
C GLN A 35 6.57 -4.79 -6.88
N TYR A 36 6.67 -3.91 -7.89
CA TYR A 36 6.55 -2.47 -7.71
C TYR A 36 5.09 -2.06 -7.61
N VAL A 37 4.75 -1.30 -6.56
CA VAL A 37 3.43 -0.70 -6.40
C VAL A 37 3.36 0.57 -7.25
N LYS A 38 2.50 0.56 -8.27
CA LYS A 38 2.24 1.72 -9.12
C LYS A 38 0.81 2.20 -8.92
N ILE A 39 0.68 3.44 -8.45
CA ILE A 39 -0.59 4.14 -8.38
C ILE A 39 -0.74 4.92 -9.70
N PRO A 40 -1.80 4.69 -10.49
CA PRO A 40 -2.01 5.41 -11.74
C PRO A 40 -2.27 6.90 -11.48
N GLU A 41 -1.75 7.75 -12.34
CA GLU A 41 -2.00 9.19 -12.28
C GLU A 41 -3.45 9.51 -12.68
N GLY A 42 -4.04 10.52 -12.05
CA GLY A 42 -5.37 11.02 -12.41
C GLY A 42 -6.55 10.18 -11.90
N LEU A 43 -6.31 9.16 -11.08
CA LEU A 43 -7.37 8.42 -10.40
C LEU A 43 -7.62 8.94 -8.98
N ASP A 44 -8.88 8.88 -8.56
CA ASP A 44 -9.25 9.09 -7.17
C ASP A 44 -8.79 7.91 -6.30
N LEU A 45 -8.24 8.22 -5.13
CA LEU A 45 -7.76 7.23 -4.16
C LEU A 45 -8.72 7.11 -2.98
N ASP A 46 -9.14 5.89 -2.65
CA ASP A 46 -9.83 5.58 -1.40
C ASP A 46 -8.81 5.32 -0.28
N VAL A 47 -8.75 6.23 0.70
CA VAL A 47 -7.85 6.11 1.84
C VAL A 47 -8.65 5.84 3.10
N LYS A 48 -8.39 4.69 3.73
CA LYS A 48 -9.07 4.26 4.96
C LYS A 48 -8.09 4.00 6.08
N VAL A 49 -8.33 4.66 7.21
CA VAL A 49 -7.59 4.44 8.47
C VAL A 49 -8.48 3.67 9.44
N LYS A 50 -7.97 2.55 9.97
CA LYS A 50 -8.62 1.77 11.03
C LYS A 50 -7.69 1.67 12.23
N TYR A 51 -8.21 1.95 13.40
CA TYR A 51 -7.52 1.78 14.67
C TYR A 51 -8.35 0.84 15.56
N SER A 52 -7.69 -0.14 16.18
CA SER A 52 -8.33 -1.10 17.08
C SER A 52 -7.41 -1.37 18.26
N THR A 53 -7.99 -1.41 19.46
CA THR A 53 -7.28 -1.65 20.73
C THR A 53 -8.02 -2.69 21.54
N ASN A 54 -7.30 -3.70 22.02
CA ASN A 54 -7.80 -4.76 22.89
C ASN A 54 -6.85 -4.90 24.10
N GLU A 55 -7.13 -5.85 25.00
CA GLU A 55 -6.34 -6.10 26.21
C GLU A 55 -4.87 -6.45 25.91
N ASP A 56 -4.62 -7.09 24.75
CA ASP A 56 -3.27 -7.47 24.30
C ASP A 56 -2.49 -6.37 23.56
N GLY A 57 -3.11 -5.21 23.29
CA GLY A 57 -2.46 -4.08 22.62
C GLY A 57 -3.30 -3.38 21.55
N GLY A 58 -2.62 -2.65 20.65
CA GLY A 58 -3.25 -1.83 19.61
C GLY A 58 -2.75 -2.12 18.20
N SER A 59 -3.61 -1.91 17.21
CA SER A 59 -3.30 -2.03 15.80
C SER A 59 -3.79 -0.80 15.04
N LEU A 60 -2.95 -0.30 14.14
CA LEU A 60 -3.27 0.77 13.19
C LEU A 60 -3.08 0.22 11.78
N THR A 61 -4.12 0.31 10.97
CA THR A 61 -4.11 -0.07 9.56
C THR A 61 -4.41 1.13 8.70
N ILE A 62 -3.51 1.46 7.78
CA ILE A 62 -3.71 2.46 6.74
C ILE A 62 -3.86 1.69 5.42
N LYS A 63 -5.01 1.82 4.78
CA LYS A 63 -5.29 1.22 3.47
C LYS A 63 -5.44 2.32 2.43
N ILE A 64 -4.80 2.14 1.29
CA ILE A 64 -4.96 2.96 0.09
C ILE A 64 -5.44 2.02 -1.01
N SER A 65 -6.54 2.36 -1.67
CA SER A 65 -7.15 1.57 -2.75
C SER A 65 -7.48 2.50 -3.92
N TRP A 66 -7.43 1.98 -5.13
CA TRP A 66 -7.83 2.68 -6.35
C TRP A 66 -8.47 1.68 -7.29
N ASP A 67 -9.44 2.16 -8.07
CA ASP A 67 -10.10 1.39 -9.11
C ASP A 67 -9.51 1.79 -10.46
N LEU A 68 -9.08 0.82 -11.26
CA LEU A 68 -8.68 1.09 -12.63
C LEU A 68 -9.95 1.45 -13.43
N PRO A 69 -9.92 2.51 -14.25
CA PRO A 69 -11.02 2.78 -15.17
C PRO A 69 -11.21 1.55 -16.05
N CYS A 70 -12.46 1.16 -16.27
CA CYS A 70 -12.81 -0.12 -16.89
C CYS A 70 -12.36 -0.27 -18.36
N ASP A 71 -11.61 0.69 -18.91
CA ASP A 71 -11.23 0.77 -20.34
C ASP A 71 -9.96 -0.01 -20.72
N GLU A 72 -9.20 -0.58 -19.77
CA GLU A 72 -8.01 -1.41 -20.07
C GLU A 72 -8.15 -2.88 -19.63
N ARG A 73 -9.35 -3.46 -19.77
CA ARG A 73 -9.60 -4.89 -19.55
C ARG A 73 -9.93 -5.70 -20.81
N ASP A 74 -9.50 -5.23 -21.98
CA ASP A 74 -9.56 -6.01 -23.21
C ASP A 74 -8.22 -5.88 -23.95
N THR A 75 -7.49 -7.00 -24.05
CA THR A 75 -6.47 -7.40 -25.05
C THR A 75 -5.32 -8.17 -24.39
N GLU A 76 -5.55 -9.36 -23.81
CA GLU A 76 -4.55 -10.44 -23.73
C GLU A 76 -5.24 -11.83 -23.58
N GLU A 77 -6.19 -12.15 -24.46
CA GLU A 77 -6.57 -13.55 -24.78
C GLU A 77 -6.88 -13.62 -26.29
N ASP A 78 -5.83 -13.75 -27.12
CA ASP A 78 -5.83 -14.47 -28.41
C ASP A 78 -4.49 -14.25 -29.11
N ILE A 79 -3.49 -15.12 -28.85
CA ILE A 79 -2.52 -15.63 -29.85
C ILE A 79 -2.08 -17.05 -29.45
#